data_AF-A0A261UJG9-F1
#
_entry.id   AF-A0A261UJG9-F1
#
_cell.length_a   1.000
_cell.length_b   1.000
_cell.length_c   1.000
_cell.angle_alpha   90.00
_cell.angle_beta   90.00
_cell.angle_gamma   90.00
#
_symmetry.space_group_name_H-M   'P 1'
#
loop_
_entity.id
_entity.type
_entity.pdbx_description
1 polymer ?
#
loop_
_entity_poly.entity_id
_entity_poly.type
_entity_poly.pdbx_seq_one_letter_code
_entity_poly.pdbx_strand_id
1 'polypeptide(L)'
;MGDTTIARREASADAAARLAEAIGRIRAAADPAAELSGLDPALVRAANGRRDVRRLLVSPFVRESAFKPAIAALELLVAADPSQVEDRRLLASLLGRTEQWDSAIAQADAAADLEPDTAALHAARIQLRLQAGRVADAATVARATSDRAAESPDDAHFWMLAFIRDGDTAEAARMAAVLNADNLPNARVAAMAVRALFEDGRAEAAIRFGDAALAAGHDSPGLRTYLGLAHLRRGTEEDRKVHAVDHFQAGVTVSPSDVRLLSLYGETLLRSGRYQDAVGPLKQAIDLAPELEQTRVLYARALRYSLQYDEAADQLMYVLERNPDKPLWQRSAIAALSQAGRKQEAEALFQRYVSQRDMRLPDTFDEAMAQLEDRLDTAPIPQARLDWAWSLRRDSGIDRAQWERAARWGHMVDHLLFDWIECREDRAEEAMQVLGELDSGERFFEPLLAAGRGVVVATAHVGPMYAGLMALELAGIPSRWLATAPRIAQTSYAEALISTADQTEAQVAKSCLRAIGSGYVLCLAVDGAANPAAPRTTFEGQEVTYSSFASHLAHRLKVPSVFYAPRWENGRVAFTLEMLPAAEPGEDAEAYAQRWQRAYFERLREHLAGPPENLRMSGGIWRHVKSADRSAQQ
;
A
#
# COMPACT_ATOMS: atom_id res chain seq x y z
N MET A 1 52.34 -24.31 -61.28
CA MET A 1 51.64 -23.63 -62.40
C MET A 1 50.55 -24.58 -62.86
N GLY A 2 49.26 -24.30 -62.78
CA GLY A 2 48.56 -23.13 -62.28
C GLY A 2 47.08 -23.49 -62.07
N ASP A 3 46.37 -22.52 -61.48
CA ASP A 3 44.94 -22.28 -61.60
C ASP A 3 43.95 -23.20 -60.85
N THR A 4 43.72 -22.83 -59.59
CA THR A 4 42.41 -22.88 -58.94
C THR A 4 42.21 -21.59 -58.14
N THR A 5 42.28 -20.46 -58.85
CA THR A 5 41.80 -19.17 -58.36
C THR A 5 40.68 -18.73 -59.29
N ILE A 6 39.65 -18.08 -58.71
CA ILE A 6 38.53 -17.42 -59.39
C ILE A 6 37.32 -18.34 -59.66
N ALA A 7 36.63 -18.70 -58.57
CA ALA A 7 35.17 -18.75 -58.55
C ALA A 7 34.65 -17.52 -57.77
N ARG A 8 34.98 -16.31 -58.24
CA ARG A 8 34.22 -15.12 -57.88
C ARG A 8 32.95 -15.15 -58.73
N ARG A 9 31.84 -15.55 -58.12
CA ARG A 9 30.49 -15.40 -58.64
C ARG A 9 30.29 -13.98 -59.19
N GLU A 10 30.13 -13.86 -60.51
CA GLU A 10 29.43 -12.74 -61.11
C GLU A 10 27.98 -12.77 -60.61
N ALA A 11 27.63 -11.92 -59.65
CA ALA A 11 26.23 -11.62 -59.38
C ALA A 11 25.70 -10.82 -60.58
N SER A 12 24.95 -11.49 -61.46
CA SER A 12 24.49 -10.94 -62.74
C SER A 12 23.64 -9.66 -62.58
N ALA A 13 23.84 -8.67 -63.46
CA ALA A 13 22.99 -7.47 -63.57
C ALA A 13 21.49 -7.80 -63.76
N ASP A 14 21.18 -9.01 -64.25
CA ASP A 14 19.83 -9.55 -64.39
C ASP A 14 19.09 -9.69 -63.04
N ALA A 15 19.79 -10.14 -61.98
CA ALA A 15 19.16 -10.35 -60.68
C ALA A 15 18.75 -9.01 -60.01
N ALA A 16 19.55 -7.96 -60.19
CA ALA A 16 19.25 -6.62 -59.68
C ALA A 16 18.08 -5.97 -60.44
N ALA A 17 18.02 -6.15 -61.77
CA ALA A 17 16.90 -5.67 -62.59
C ALA A 17 15.58 -6.37 -62.21
N ARG A 18 15.61 -7.70 -62.03
CA ARG A 18 14.46 -8.50 -61.60
C ARG A 18 13.97 -8.12 -60.20
N LEU A 19 14.89 -7.83 -59.28
CA LEU A 19 14.53 -7.34 -57.94
C LEU A 19 13.88 -5.95 -58.00
N ALA A 20 14.39 -5.03 -58.83
CA ALA A 20 13.80 -3.70 -58.99
C ALA A 20 12.38 -3.76 -59.58
N GLU A 21 12.15 -4.64 -60.57
CA GLU A 21 10.81 -4.88 -61.13
C GLU A 21 9.86 -5.50 -60.09
N ALA A 22 10.33 -6.48 -59.31
CA ALA A 22 9.56 -7.07 -58.22
C ALA A 22 9.18 -6.03 -57.16
N ILE A 23 10.12 -5.15 -56.76
CA ILE A 23 9.85 -4.05 -55.83
C ILE A 23 8.76 -3.12 -56.40
N GLY A 24 8.84 -2.78 -57.69
CA GLY A 24 7.81 -1.99 -58.38
C GLY A 24 6.42 -2.62 -58.30
N ARG A 25 6.32 -3.93 -58.60
CA ARG A 25 5.06 -4.69 -58.49
C ARG A 25 4.54 -4.74 -57.06
N ILE A 26 5.39 -5.07 -56.08
CA ILE A 26 5.01 -5.15 -54.67
C ILE A 26 4.42 -3.82 -54.18
N ARG A 27 5.01 -2.68 -54.56
CA ARG A 27 4.49 -1.36 -54.17
C ARG A 27 3.17 -0.98 -54.85
N ALA A 28 2.89 -1.54 -56.03
CA ALA A 28 1.65 -1.30 -56.76
C ALA A 28 0.56 -2.34 -56.46
N ALA A 29 0.88 -3.41 -55.73
CA ALA A 29 -0.02 -4.52 -55.44
C ALA A 29 -1.11 -4.12 -54.45
N ALA A 30 -2.31 -4.71 -54.62
CA ALA A 30 -3.40 -4.58 -53.65
C ALA A 30 -3.09 -5.31 -52.33
N ASP A 31 -2.32 -6.40 -52.39
CA ASP A 31 -1.77 -7.11 -51.22
C ASP A 31 -0.24 -7.27 -51.36
N PRO A 32 0.53 -6.26 -50.93
CA PRO A 32 1.99 -6.32 -51.00
C PRO A 32 2.61 -7.44 -50.17
N ALA A 33 1.95 -7.91 -49.10
CA ALA A 33 2.49 -8.95 -48.22
C ALA A 33 2.47 -10.32 -48.91
N ALA A 34 1.40 -10.65 -49.62
CA ALA A 34 1.30 -11.90 -50.38
C ALA A 34 2.34 -11.97 -51.52
N GLU A 35 2.54 -10.86 -52.24
CA GLU A 35 3.56 -10.77 -53.30
C GLU A 35 4.98 -10.92 -52.74
N LEU A 36 5.23 -10.43 -51.53
CA LEU A 36 6.52 -10.58 -50.83
C LEU A 36 6.82 -12.03 -50.44
N SER A 37 5.82 -12.80 -50.00
CA SER A 37 6.00 -14.20 -49.61
C SER A 37 6.43 -15.12 -50.77
N GLY A 38 6.15 -14.73 -52.02
CA GLY A 38 6.54 -15.48 -53.22
C GLY A 38 7.92 -15.10 -53.78
N LEU A 39 8.61 -14.11 -53.21
CA LEU A 39 9.88 -13.62 -53.73
C LEU A 39 11.05 -14.50 -53.25
N ASP A 40 11.86 -15.00 -54.18
CA ASP A 40 13.03 -15.82 -53.85
C ASP A 40 14.07 -15.00 -53.05
N PRO A 41 14.43 -15.41 -51.81
CA PRO A 41 15.47 -14.75 -51.02
C PRO A 41 16.82 -14.62 -51.74
N ALA A 42 17.11 -15.48 -52.73
CA ALA A 42 18.31 -15.38 -53.54
C ALA A 42 18.41 -14.07 -54.35
N LEU A 43 17.29 -13.46 -54.73
CA LEU A 43 17.27 -12.17 -55.45
C LEU A 43 17.73 -11.02 -54.55
N VAL A 44 17.45 -11.10 -53.25
CA VAL A 44 17.89 -10.09 -52.27
C VAL A 44 19.39 -10.12 -52.02
N ARG A 45 20.04 -11.28 -52.25
CA ARG A 45 21.50 -11.45 -52.17
C ARG A 45 22.27 -10.82 -53.34
N ALA A 46 21.59 -10.29 -54.35
CA ALA A 46 22.21 -9.55 -55.45
C ALA A 46 22.86 -8.24 -54.97
N ALA A 47 23.74 -7.66 -55.79
CA ALA A 47 24.39 -6.39 -55.49
C ALA A 47 23.35 -5.29 -55.18
N ASN A 48 23.48 -4.63 -54.03
CA ASN A 48 22.54 -3.64 -53.48
C ASN A 48 21.13 -4.15 -53.12
N GLY A 49 20.81 -5.43 -53.30
CA GLY A 49 19.45 -5.94 -53.14
C GLY A 49 18.89 -5.76 -51.74
N ARG A 50 19.65 -6.12 -50.70
CA ARG A 50 19.28 -5.84 -49.30
C ARG A 50 19.06 -4.36 -49.02
N ARG A 51 19.92 -3.48 -49.54
CA ARG A 51 19.80 -2.02 -49.37
C ARG A 51 18.52 -1.51 -50.02
N ASP A 52 18.19 -1.99 -51.21
CA ASP A 52 16.99 -1.58 -51.93
C ASP A 52 15.70 -2.10 -51.27
N VAL A 53 15.66 -3.35 -50.81
CA VAL A 53 14.52 -3.86 -50.03
C VAL A 53 14.31 -3.04 -48.75
N ARG A 54 15.39 -2.72 -48.01
CA ARG A 54 15.26 -1.86 -46.82
C ARG A 54 14.74 -0.47 -47.16
N ARG A 55 15.34 0.20 -48.16
CA ARG A 55 15.04 1.59 -48.51
C ARG A 55 13.67 1.76 -49.19
N LEU A 56 13.29 0.81 -50.05
CA LEU A 56 12.13 0.94 -50.93
C LEU A 56 10.90 0.18 -50.46
N LEU A 57 11.04 -0.82 -49.58
CA LEU A 57 9.92 -1.57 -49.02
C LEU A 57 9.83 -1.40 -47.50
N VAL A 58 10.84 -1.81 -46.73
CA VAL A 58 10.75 -1.81 -45.26
C VAL A 58 10.52 -0.39 -44.71
N SER A 59 11.37 0.59 -45.05
CA SER A 59 11.24 1.95 -44.51
C SER A 59 9.94 2.65 -44.93
N PRO A 60 9.46 2.57 -46.18
CA PRO A 60 8.14 3.07 -46.56
C PRO A 60 7.00 2.39 -45.80
N PHE A 61 6.94 1.06 -45.78
CA PHE A 61 5.85 0.34 -45.11
C PHE A 61 5.80 0.62 -43.61
N VAL A 62 6.95 0.73 -42.92
CA VAL A 62 6.99 1.12 -41.50
C VAL A 62 6.48 2.54 -41.30
N ARG A 63 6.85 3.50 -42.16
CA ARG A 63 6.37 4.89 -42.07
C ARG A 63 4.87 5.00 -42.34
N GLU A 64 4.36 4.20 -43.26
CA GLU A 64 2.94 4.11 -43.62
C GLU A 64 2.13 3.28 -42.60
N SER A 65 2.77 2.75 -41.55
CA SER A 65 2.17 1.80 -40.58
C SER A 65 1.58 0.53 -41.22
N ALA A 66 2.02 0.19 -42.43
CA ALA A 66 1.70 -1.05 -43.12
C ALA A 66 2.56 -2.20 -42.56
N PHE A 67 2.27 -2.62 -41.32
CA PHE A 67 3.14 -3.57 -40.60
C PHE A 67 3.18 -4.97 -41.21
N LYS A 68 2.08 -5.48 -41.76
CA LYS A 68 2.05 -6.80 -42.42
C LYS A 68 3.07 -6.92 -43.57
N PRO A 69 3.06 -6.03 -44.59
CA PRO A 69 4.06 -6.09 -45.66
C PRO A 69 5.46 -5.69 -45.19
N ALA A 70 5.60 -4.84 -44.16
CA ALA A 70 6.91 -4.56 -43.55
C ALA A 70 7.52 -5.82 -42.91
N ILE A 71 6.72 -6.60 -42.20
CA ILE A 71 7.11 -7.89 -41.60
C ILE A 71 7.52 -8.87 -42.70
N ALA A 72 6.69 -9.07 -43.74
CA ALA A 72 7.02 -9.96 -44.85
C ALA A 72 8.33 -9.56 -45.57
N ALA A 73 8.56 -8.25 -45.76
CA ALA A 73 9.82 -7.76 -46.32
C ALA A 73 11.03 -8.01 -45.41
N LEU A 74 10.86 -7.93 -44.10
CA LEU A 74 11.90 -8.23 -43.12
C LEU A 74 12.16 -9.74 -42.99
N GLU A 75 11.14 -10.58 -43.04
CA GLU A 75 11.28 -12.04 -43.10
C GLU A 75 12.09 -12.47 -44.33
N LEU A 76 11.82 -11.84 -45.49
CA LEU A 76 12.61 -12.03 -46.70
C LEU A 76 14.09 -11.63 -46.50
N LEU A 77 14.35 -10.48 -45.86
CA LEU A 77 15.72 -10.05 -45.54
C LEU A 77 16.44 -11.03 -44.61
N VAL A 78 15.77 -11.48 -43.54
CA VAL A 78 16.32 -12.44 -42.57
C VAL A 78 16.51 -13.82 -43.21
N ALA A 79 15.63 -14.26 -44.12
CA ALA A 79 15.81 -15.51 -44.86
C ALA A 79 16.99 -15.44 -45.84
N ALA A 80 17.23 -14.28 -46.44
CA ALA A 80 18.35 -14.05 -47.36
C ALA A 80 19.70 -14.03 -46.63
N ASP A 81 19.74 -13.43 -45.44
CA ASP A 81 20.92 -13.34 -44.58
C ASP A 81 20.58 -13.46 -43.08
N PRO A 82 20.57 -14.70 -42.53
CA PRO A 82 20.16 -14.94 -41.15
C PRO A 82 21.10 -14.39 -40.07
N SER A 83 22.31 -13.91 -40.40
CA SER A 83 23.27 -13.36 -39.43
C SER A 83 23.11 -11.86 -39.20
N GLN A 84 22.19 -11.20 -39.92
CA GLN A 84 21.96 -9.75 -39.79
C GLN A 84 21.12 -9.43 -38.57
N VAL A 85 21.79 -9.04 -37.48
CA VAL A 85 21.18 -8.71 -36.18
C VAL A 85 20.13 -7.60 -36.31
N GLU A 86 20.43 -6.51 -37.01
CA GLU A 86 19.51 -5.37 -37.14
C GLU A 86 18.20 -5.71 -37.87
N ASP A 87 18.20 -6.69 -38.78
CA ASP A 87 16.98 -7.13 -39.48
C ASP A 87 16.11 -7.94 -38.54
N ARG A 88 16.72 -8.85 -37.76
CA ARG A 88 16.03 -9.62 -36.74
C ARG A 88 15.48 -8.75 -35.63
N ARG A 89 16.25 -7.77 -35.15
CA ARG A 89 15.83 -6.82 -34.11
C ARG A 89 14.62 -5.99 -34.56
N LEU A 90 14.64 -5.48 -35.78
CA LEU A 90 13.51 -4.72 -36.34
C LEU A 90 12.30 -5.63 -36.59
N LEU A 91 12.52 -6.85 -37.10
CA LEU A 91 11.47 -7.86 -37.28
C LEU A 91 10.80 -8.22 -35.95
N ALA A 92 11.58 -8.52 -34.91
CA ALA A 92 11.11 -8.80 -33.56
C ALA A 92 10.24 -7.65 -33.01
N SER A 93 10.69 -6.40 -33.20
CA SER A 93 9.94 -5.22 -32.78
C SER A 93 8.57 -5.11 -33.49
N LEU A 94 8.51 -5.29 -34.81
CA LEU A 94 7.25 -5.22 -35.56
C LEU A 94 6.31 -6.40 -35.25
N LEU A 95 6.87 -7.61 -35.08
CA LEU A 95 6.11 -8.77 -34.64
C LEU A 95 5.51 -8.53 -33.25
N GLY A 96 6.27 -7.96 -32.31
CA GLY A 96 5.77 -7.57 -30.99
C GLY A 96 4.65 -6.52 -31.06
N ARG A 97 4.78 -5.51 -31.93
CA ARG A 97 3.71 -4.51 -32.15
C ARG A 97 2.44 -5.08 -32.76
N THR A 98 2.53 -6.21 -33.44
CA THR A 98 1.38 -6.94 -34.01
C THR A 98 0.96 -8.13 -33.15
N GLU A 99 1.46 -8.18 -31.90
CA GLU A 99 1.14 -9.20 -30.88
C GLU A 99 1.47 -10.65 -31.30
N GLN A 100 2.37 -10.82 -32.28
CA GLN A 100 2.89 -12.12 -32.69
C GLN A 100 4.04 -12.54 -31.77
N TRP A 101 3.71 -12.76 -30.50
CA TRP A 101 4.68 -12.86 -29.40
C TRP A 101 5.72 -13.95 -29.57
N ASP A 102 5.32 -15.16 -29.99
CA ASP A 102 6.26 -16.28 -30.16
C ASP A 102 7.30 -15.99 -31.24
N SER A 103 6.85 -15.53 -32.41
CA SER A 103 7.75 -15.14 -33.50
C SER A 103 8.63 -13.96 -33.11
N ALA A 104 8.07 -12.96 -32.40
CA ALA A 104 8.83 -11.81 -31.93
C ALA A 104 9.98 -12.23 -30.98
N ILE A 105 9.66 -13.08 -30.00
CA ILE A 105 10.62 -13.60 -29.02
C ILE A 105 11.68 -14.44 -29.72
N ALA A 106 11.29 -15.33 -30.64
CA ALA A 106 12.23 -16.16 -31.40
C ALA A 106 13.22 -15.32 -32.21
N GLN A 107 12.77 -14.24 -32.85
CA GLN A 107 13.65 -13.34 -33.59
C GLN A 107 14.57 -12.52 -32.67
N ALA A 108 14.09 -12.10 -31.50
CA ALA A 108 14.92 -11.39 -30.52
C ALA A 108 15.97 -12.31 -29.88
N ASP A 109 15.62 -13.57 -29.60
CA ASP A 109 16.56 -14.57 -29.10
C ASP A 109 17.64 -14.86 -30.14
N ALA A 110 17.24 -15.13 -31.38
CA ALA A 110 18.19 -15.35 -32.47
C ALA A 110 19.09 -14.14 -32.74
N ALA A 111 18.60 -12.91 -32.53
CA ALA A 111 19.43 -11.71 -32.63
C ALA A 111 20.49 -11.67 -31.51
N ALA A 112 20.11 -11.94 -30.26
CA ALA A 112 21.04 -11.93 -29.14
C ALA A 112 22.03 -13.11 -29.16
N ASP A 113 21.64 -14.27 -29.71
CA ASP A 113 22.55 -15.41 -29.85
C ASP A 113 23.71 -15.12 -30.82
N LEU A 114 23.49 -14.22 -31.79
CA LEU A 114 24.52 -13.76 -32.73
C LEU A 114 25.49 -12.74 -32.09
N GLU A 115 24.98 -11.89 -31.19
CA GLU A 115 25.74 -10.87 -30.48
C GLU A 115 25.43 -10.92 -28.96
N PRO A 116 25.97 -11.93 -28.23
CA PRO A 116 25.61 -12.20 -26.84
C PRO A 116 26.12 -11.16 -25.83
N ASP A 117 26.99 -10.25 -26.27
CA ASP A 117 27.51 -9.19 -25.41
C ASP A 117 26.75 -7.86 -25.55
N THR A 118 25.78 -7.78 -26.46
CA THR A 118 25.02 -6.55 -26.72
C THR A 118 23.84 -6.41 -25.77
N ALA A 119 23.97 -5.57 -24.73
CA ALA A 119 22.91 -5.33 -23.73
C ALA A 119 21.55 -4.96 -24.36
N ALA A 120 21.52 -4.10 -25.39
CA ALA A 120 20.29 -3.70 -26.06
C ALA A 120 19.47 -4.87 -26.66
N LEU A 121 20.12 -5.97 -27.05
CA LEU A 121 19.42 -7.16 -27.56
C LEU A 121 18.77 -7.96 -26.43
N HIS A 122 19.45 -8.07 -25.28
CA HIS A 122 18.86 -8.66 -24.08
C HIS A 122 17.71 -7.82 -23.51
N ALA A 123 17.84 -6.49 -23.54
CA ALA A 123 16.76 -5.57 -23.22
C ALA A 123 15.51 -5.85 -24.08
N ALA A 124 15.68 -6.00 -25.40
CA ALA A 124 14.59 -6.34 -26.31
C ALA A 124 13.96 -7.71 -26.01
N ARG A 125 14.78 -8.72 -25.69
CA ARG A 125 14.32 -10.06 -25.28
C ARG A 125 13.46 -10.02 -24.02
N ILE A 126 13.89 -9.25 -23.02
CA ILE A 126 13.18 -9.06 -21.76
C ILE A 126 11.89 -8.29 -21.99
N GLN A 127 11.97 -7.16 -22.70
CA GLN A 127 10.82 -6.31 -23.02
C GLN A 127 9.70 -7.10 -23.71
N LEU A 128 10.02 -7.86 -24.75
CA LEU A 128 9.03 -8.65 -25.51
C LEU A 128 8.36 -9.71 -24.65
N ARG A 129 9.12 -10.38 -23.77
CA ARG A 129 8.56 -11.35 -22.81
C ARG A 129 7.65 -10.70 -21.78
N LEU A 130 8.02 -9.51 -21.27
CA LEU A 130 7.17 -8.75 -20.35
C LEU A 130 5.87 -8.25 -21.00
N GLN A 131 5.93 -7.87 -22.28
CA GLN A 131 4.75 -7.48 -23.06
C GLN A 131 3.85 -8.68 -23.37
N ALA A 132 4.44 -9.85 -23.65
CA ALA A 132 3.73 -11.10 -23.85
C ALA A 132 3.18 -11.73 -22.55
N GLY A 133 3.37 -11.09 -21.39
CA GLY A 133 2.95 -11.61 -20.07
C GLY A 133 3.80 -12.78 -19.54
N ARG A 134 4.90 -13.14 -20.22
CA ARG A 134 5.83 -14.21 -19.81
C ARG A 134 6.84 -13.68 -18.79
N VAL A 135 6.35 -13.33 -17.60
CA VAL A 135 7.14 -12.67 -16.55
C VAL A 135 8.30 -13.56 -16.07
N ALA A 136 8.05 -14.83 -15.79
CA ALA A 136 9.07 -15.78 -15.32
C ALA A 136 10.20 -15.99 -16.37
N ASP A 137 9.84 -16.06 -17.66
CA ASP A 137 10.83 -16.15 -18.74
C ASP A 137 11.66 -14.87 -18.83
N ALA A 138 11.03 -13.70 -18.71
CA ALA A 138 11.71 -12.42 -18.71
C ALA A 138 12.72 -12.32 -17.57
N ALA A 139 12.32 -12.73 -16.36
CA ALA A 139 13.20 -12.76 -15.19
C ALA A 139 14.34 -13.78 -15.32
N THR A 140 14.09 -14.91 -15.96
CA THR A 140 15.14 -15.90 -16.27
C THR A 140 16.20 -15.31 -17.21
N VAL A 141 15.77 -14.65 -18.30
CA VAL A 141 16.70 -13.95 -19.20
C VAL A 141 17.43 -12.82 -18.47
N ALA A 142 16.72 -12.05 -17.64
CA ALA A 142 17.31 -10.97 -16.85
C ALA A 142 18.40 -11.49 -15.89
N ARG A 143 18.14 -12.58 -15.15
CA ARG A 143 19.13 -13.24 -14.27
C ARG A 143 20.35 -13.71 -15.04
N ALA A 144 20.16 -14.30 -16.22
CA ALA A 144 21.26 -14.81 -17.04
C ALA A 144 22.12 -13.71 -17.69
N THR A 145 21.65 -12.46 -17.70
CA THR A 145 22.27 -11.36 -18.46
C THR A 145 22.48 -10.09 -17.63
N SER A 146 22.44 -10.20 -16.30
CA SER A 146 22.58 -9.06 -15.37
C SER A 146 23.91 -8.33 -15.53
N ASP A 147 24.99 -9.06 -15.80
CA ASP A 147 26.33 -8.49 -15.96
C ASP A 147 26.38 -7.51 -17.15
N ARG A 148 25.66 -7.81 -18.23
CA ARG A 148 25.55 -6.94 -19.41
C ARG A 148 24.84 -5.62 -19.08
N ALA A 149 23.82 -5.65 -18.22
CA ALA A 149 23.11 -4.46 -17.78
C ALA A 149 23.97 -3.57 -16.87
N ALA A 150 24.90 -4.14 -16.11
CA ALA A 150 25.86 -3.39 -15.30
C ALA A 150 26.93 -2.69 -16.17
N GLU A 151 27.35 -3.34 -17.27
CA GLU A 151 28.33 -2.79 -18.22
C GLU A 151 27.76 -1.65 -19.09
N SER A 152 26.50 -1.78 -19.54
CA SER A 152 25.78 -0.76 -20.33
C SER A 152 24.37 -0.53 -19.75
N PRO A 153 24.23 0.46 -18.85
CA PRO A 153 23.01 0.64 -18.08
C PRO A 153 21.87 1.34 -18.83
N ASP A 154 22.05 1.68 -20.12
CA ASP A 154 21.08 2.43 -20.95
C ASP A 154 19.65 1.89 -20.83
N ASP A 155 19.55 0.56 -20.83
CA ASP A 155 18.31 -0.19 -20.81
C ASP A 155 18.11 -1.04 -19.54
N ALA A 156 18.93 -0.85 -18.50
CA ALA A 156 18.89 -1.63 -17.25
C ALA A 156 17.50 -1.62 -16.56
N HIS A 157 16.68 -0.62 -16.85
CA HIS A 157 15.29 -0.55 -16.40
C HIS A 157 14.43 -1.77 -16.80
N PHE A 158 14.73 -2.48 -17.90
CA PHE A 158 13.99 -3.68 -18.29
C PHE A 158 14.29 -4.87 -17.37
N TRP A 159 15.55 -5.07 -16.97
CA TRP A 159 15.93 -6.11 -16.02
C TRP A 159 15.30 -5.84 -14.65
N MET A 160 15.38 -4.60 -14.16
CA MET A 160 14.77 -4.23 -12.87
C MET A 160 13.26 -4.45 -12.91
N LEU A 161 12.61 -4.06 -14.02
CA LEU A 161 11.17 -4.27 -14.19
C LEU A 161 10.81 -5.77 -14.25
N ALA A 162 11.63 -6.60 -14.89
CA ALA A 162 11.42 -8.04 -14.94
C ALA A 162 11.49 -8.65 -13.54
N PHE A 163 12.53 -8.34 -12.77
CA PHE A 163 12.66 -8.80 -11.39
C PHE A 163 11.52 -8.33 -10.49
N ILE A 164 11.13 -7.05 -10.58
CA ILE A 164 10.00 -6.51 -9.80
C ILE A 164 8.69 -7.22 -10.16
N ARG A 165 8.43 -7.48 -11.46
CA ARG A 165 7.19 -8.16 -11.88
C ARG A 165 7.18 -9.65 -11.50
N ASP A 166 8.34 -10.30 -11.45
CA ASP A 166 8.52 -11.68 -10.98
C ASP A 166 8.38 -11.80 -9.45
N GLY A 167 8.48 -10.67 -8.74
CA GLY A 167 8.47 -10.61 -7.27
C GLY A 167 9.86 -10.71 -6.64
N ASP A 168 10.92 -10.81 -7.45
CA ASP A 168 12.32 -10.84 -7.02
C ASP A 168 12.84 -9.41 -6.77
N THR A 169 12.25 -8.71 -5.80
CA THR A 169 12.63 -7.32 -5.47
C THR A 169 14.08 -7.22 -5.01
N ALA A 170 14.62 -8.29 -4.42
CA ALA A 170 15.99 -8.33 -3.93
C ALA A 170 17.01 -8.25 -5.07
N GLU A 171 16.81 -8.98 -6.19
CA GLU A 171 17.69 -8.87 -7.36
C GLU A 171 17.55 -7.51 -8.03
N ALA A 172 16.32 -6.98 -8.13
CA ALA A 172 16.10 -5.63 -8.64
C ALA A 172 16.89 -4.58 -7.83
N ALA A 173 16.85 -4.69 -6.49
CA ALA A 173 17.56 -3.78 -5.58
C ALA A 173 19.08 -3.97 -5.61
N ARG A 174 19.59 -5.20 -5.78
CA ARG A 174 21.02 -5.46 -5.98
C ARG A 174 21.53 -4.75 -7.22
N MET A 175 20.82 -4.89 -8.34
CA MET A 175 21.19 -4.22 -9.57
C MET A 175 21.10 -2.70 -9.47
N ALA A 176 20.08 -2.16 -8.78
CA ALA A 176 20.01 -0.72 -8.51
C ALA A 176 21.20 -0.22 -7.68
N ALA A 177 21.69 -1.01 -6.72
CA ALA A 177 22.76 -0.62 -5.80
C ALA A 177 24.15 -0.52 -6.46
N VAL A 178 24.38 -1.18 -7.61
CA VAL A 178 25.65 -1.09 -8.35
C VAL A 178 25.69 0.05 -9.37
N LEU A 179 24.56 0.71 -9.62
CA LEU A 179 24.49 1.86 -10.53
C LEU A 179 25.07 3.11 -9.85
N ASN A 180 25.77 3.94 -10.64
CA ASN A 180 26.20 5.26 -10.19
C ASN A 180 25.13 6.30 -10.51
N ALA A 181 24.48 6.83 -9.47
CA ALA A 181 23.41 7.84 -9.60
C ALA A 181 23.88 9.14 -10.28
N ASP A 182 25.17 9.49 -10.17
CA ASP A 182 25.74 10.71 -10.77
C ASP A 182 26.00 10.57 -12.28
N ASN A 183 25.97 9.35 -12.81
CA ASN A 183 26.27 9.05 -14.21
C ASN A 183 25.28 8.04 -14.78
N LEU A 184 23.99 8.31 -14.62
CA LEU A 184 22.94 7.49 -15.23
C LEU A 184 22.68 7.92 -16.68
N PRO A 185 22.33 6.98 -17.55
CA PRO A 185 22.12 7.27 -18.97
C PRO A 185 20.83 8.07 -19.21
N ASN A 186 19.81 7.90 -18.34
CA ASN A 186 18.52 8.57 -18.48
C ASN A 186 17.69 8.48 -17.20
N ALA A 187 16.63 9.31 -17.12
CA ALA A 187 15.74 9.38 -15.97
C ALA A 187 14.86 8.13 -15.77
N ARG A 188 14.69 7.27 -16.79
CA ARG A 188 13.91 6.03 -16.67
C ARG A 188 14.65 4.99 -15.83
N VAL A 189 15.96 4.86 -16.04
CA VAL A 189 16.82 4.01 -15.20
C VAL A 189 16.84 4.52 -13.77
N ALA A 190 16.98 5.85 -13.56
CA ALA A 190 16.90 6.46 -12.24
C ALA A 190 15.59 6.12 -11.52
N ALA A 191 14.44 6.35 -12.16
CA ALA A 191 13.13 6.05 -11.59
C ALA A 191 12.95 4.57 -11.26
N MET A 192 13.45 3.67 -12.11
CA MET A 192 13.35 2.23 -11.88
C MET A 192 14.28 1.75 -10.76
N ALA A 193 15.47 2.33 -10.61
CA ALA A 193 16.39 2.02 -9.53
C ALA A 193 15.83 2.42 -8.17
N VAL A 194 15.28 3.63 -8.05
CA VAL A 194 14.60 4.07 -6.82
C VAL A 194 13.39 3.20 -6.52
N ARG A 195 12.60 2.82 -7.54
CA ARG A 195 11.52 1.86 -7.37
C ARG A 195 12.03 0.52 -6.83
N ALA A 196 13.07 -0.05 -7.42
CA ALA A 196 13.60 -1.34 -7.02
C ALA A 196 14.04 -1.34 -5.55
N LEU A 197 14.77 -0.31 -5.14
CA LEU A 197 15.18 -0.12 -3.74
C LEU A 197 13.97 0.03 -2.80
N PHE A 198 12.96 0.80 -3.22
CA PHE A 198 11.73 0.99 -2.44
C PHE A 198 10.92 -0.30 -2.26
N GLU A 199 10.68 -1.06 -3.34
CA GLU A 199 9.88 -2.29 -3.33
C GLU A 199 10.56 -3.39 -2.49
N ASP A 200 11.90 -3.40 -2.43
CA ASP A 200 12.66 -4.30 -1.55
C ASP A 200 12.68 -3.84 -0.07
N GLY A 201 12.08 -2.68 0.24
CA GLY A 201 12.01 -2.14 1.60
C GLY A 201 13.30 -1.42 2.05
N ARG A 202 14.09 -0.91 1.11
CA ARG A 202 15.31 -0.11 1.34
C ARG A 202 15.01 1.38 1.12
N ALA A 203 14.17 1.96 1.96
CA ALA A 203 13.69 3.32 1.76
C ALA A 203 14.82 4.36 1.90
N GLU A 204 15.73 4.17 2.86
CA GLU A 204 16.88 5.08 3.00
C GLU A 204 17.80 5.04 1.78
N ALA A 205 18.07 3.85 1.24
CA ALA A 205 18.84 3.71 0.01
C ALA A 205 18.12 4.35 -1.19
N ALA A 206 16.80 4.16 -1.29
CA ALA A 206 15.97 4.76 -2.34
C ALA A 206 16.00 6.29 -2.31
N ILE A 207 15.92 6.90 -1.10
CA ILE A 207 16.01 8.35 -0.91
C ILE A 207 17.40 8.85 -1.35
N ARG A 208 18.48 8.29 -0.80
CA ARG A 208 19.85 8.71 -1.16
C ARG A 208 20.13 8.61 -2.65
N PHE A 209 19.74 7.48 -3.27
CA PHE A 209 19.96 7.27 -4.70
C PHE A 209 19.13 8.25 -5.55
N GLY A 210 17.86 8.46 -5.19
CA GLY A 210 16.99 9.35 -5.95
C GLY A 210 17.37 10.82 -5.82
N ASP A 211 17.84 11.27 -4.64
CA ASP A 211 18.34 12.62 -4.44
C ASP A 211 19.60 12.89 -5.28
N ALA A 212 20.53 11.93 -5.33
CA ALA A 212 21.70 12.01 -6.20
C ALA A 212 21.31 12.06 -7.69
N ALA A 213 20.36 11.22 -8.11
CA ALA A 213 19.87 11.22 -9.49
C ALA A 213 19.18 12.56 -9.86
N LEU A 214 18.42 13.15 -8.95
CA LEU A 214 17.84 14.49 -9.14
C LEU A 214 18.93 15.56 -9.26
N ALA A 215 19.96 15.51 -8.42
CA ALA A 215 21.10 16.43 -8.48
C ALA A 215 21.88 16.31 -9.80
N ALA A 216 21.96 15.11 -10.37
CA ALA A 216 22.52 14.84 -11.69
C ALA A 216 21.61 15.27 -12.87
N GLY A 217 20.44 15.84 -12.59
CA GLY A 217 19.52 16.36 -13.61
C GLY A 217 18.50 15.34 -14.13
N HIS A 218 18.41 14.16 -13.53
CA HIS A 218 17.37 13.20 -13.85
C HIS A 218 16.09 13.51 -13.08
N ASP A 219 15.20 14.32 -13.64
CA ASP A 219 13.87 14.56 -13.08
C ASP A 219 12.78 13.90 -13.92
N SER A 220 11.92 13.12 -13.28
CA SER A 220 10.77 12.50 -13.95
C SER A 220 9.62 12.24 -12.97
N PRO A 221 8.37 12.18 -13.46
CA PRO A 221 7.20 11.83 -12.63
C PRO A 221 7.37 10.49 -11.90
N GLY A 222 8.00 9.50 -12.57
CA GLY A 222 8.29 8.19 -12.00
C GLY A 222 9.25 8.28 -10.81
N LEU A 223 10.36 9.01 -10.96
CA LEU A 223 11.33 9.20 -9.89
C LEU A 223 10.71 9.94 -8.70
N ARG A 224 10.01 11.05 -8.95
CA ARG A 224 9.29 11.82 -7.93
C ARG A 224 8.26 10.98 -7.18
N THR A 225 7.55 10.09 -7.88
CA THR A 225 6.60 9.17 -7.22
C THR A 225 7.30 8.29 -6.18
N TYR A 226 8.38 7.61 -6.56
CA TYR A 226 9.02 6.66 -5.66
C TYR A 226 9.87 7.31 -4.57
N LEU A 227 10.41 8.51 -4.81
CA LEU A 227 11.00 9.33 -3.73
C LEU A 227 9.95 9.72 -2.69
N GLY A 228 8.80 10.25 -3.10
CA GLY A 228 7.72 10.58 -2.17
C GLY A 228 7.24 9.37 -1.37
N LEU A 229 7.09 8.21 -2.02
CA LEU A 229 6.75 6.95 -1.35
C LEU A 229 7.84 6.47 -0.37
N ALA A 230 9.12 6.60 -0.74
CA ALA A 230 10.24 6.24 0.13
C ALA A 230 10.30 7.13 1.39
N HIS A 231 10.08 8.45 1.25
CA HIS A 231 9.92 9.34 2.40
C HIS A 231 8.74 8.92 3.29
N LEU A 232 7.56 8.63 2.73
CA LEU A 232 6.42 8.13 3.53
C LEU A 232 6.73 6.79 4.21
N ARG A 233 7.58 5.96 3.61
CA ARG A 233 8.03 4.67 4.16
C ARG A 233 9.01 4.88 5.32
N ARG A 234 9.95 5.81 5.25
CA ARG A 234 10.79 6.22 6.38
C ARG A 234 9.93 6.84 7.50
N GLY A 235 9.04 7.74 7.12
CA GLY A 235 7.84 8.08 7.88
C GLY A 235 8.03 9.07 9.04
N THR A 236 9.16 9.80 9.08
CA THR A 236 9.36 10.91 10.03
C THR A 236 8.29 11.99 9.84
N GLU A 237 8.19 12.92 10.79
CA GLU A 237 7.27 14.04 10.65
C GLU A 237 7.63 14.93 9.45
N GLU A 238 8.93 15.21 9.25
CA GLU A 238 9.44 15.99 8.11
C GLU A 238 9.16 15.27 6.79
N ASP A 239 9.36 13.95 6.73
CA ASP A 239 9.03 13.17 5.54
C ASP A 239 7.56 13.30 5.13
N ARG A 240 6.64 13.29 6.10
CA ARG A 240 5.20 13.36 5.83
C ARG A 240 4.71 14.77 5.50
N LYS A 241 5.28 15.79 6.13
CA LYS A 241 4.80 17.18 6.05
C LYS A 241 5.52 18.01 4.99
N VAL A 242 6.77 17.66 4.67
CA VAL A 242 7.64 18.43 3.77
C VAL A 242 8.06 17.55 2.59
N HIS A 243 8.97 16.60 2.80
CA HIS A 243 9.64 15.92 1.68
C HIS A 243 8.67 15.19 0.73
N ALA A 244 7.77 14.35 1.25
CA ALA A 244 6.81 13.64 0.39
C ALA A 244 5.86 14.59 -0.32
N VAL A 245 5.42 15.67 0.34
CA VAL A 245 4.55 16.70 -0.25
C VAL A 245 5.25 17.37 -1.43
N ASP A 246 6.51 17.77 -1.26
CA ASP A 246 7.30 18.45 -2.28
C ASP A 246 7.55 17.56 -3.50
N HIS A 247 7.90 16.28 -3.29
CA HIS A 247 8.10 15.35 -4.40
C HIS A 247 6.81 15.11 -5.19
N PHE A 248 5.67 14.89 -4.53
CA PHE A 248 4.41 14.69 -5.24
C PHE A 248 3.93 15.97 -5.93
N GLN A 249 4.11 17.15 -5.34
CA GLN A 249 3.79 18.43 -5.97
C GLN A 249 4.64 18.67 -7.23
N ALA A 250 5.95 18.43 -7.16
CA ALA A 250 6.83 18.51 -8.32
C ALA A 250 6.41 17.52 -9.41
N GLY A 251 6.08 16.27 -9.03
CA GLY A 251 5.58 15.27 -9.97
C GLY A 251 4.30 15.70 -10.69
N VAL A 252 3.30 16.22 -9.96
CA VAL A 252 2.05 16.74 -10.54
C VAL A 252 2.30 17.95 -11.43
N THR A 253 3.29 18.79 -11.11
CA THR A 253 3.66 19.94 -11.97
C THR A 253 4.18 19.47 -13.34
N VAL A 254 4.97 18.39 -13.38
CA VAL A 254 5.50 17.81 -14.62
C VAL A 254 4.43 17.01 -15.37
N SER A 255 3.51 16.35 -14.67
CA SER A 255 2.43 15.56 -15.28
C SER A 255 1.08 15.84 -14.61
N PRO A 256 0.42 16.96 -14.99
CA PRO A 256 -0.79 17.43 -14.31
C PRO A 256 -1.99 16.49 -14.40
N SER A 257 -2.01 15.58 -15.38
CA SER A 257 -3.08 14.60 -15.56
C SER A 257 -2.71 13.18 -15.10
N ASP A 258 -1.56 13.00 -14.43
CA ASP A 258 -1.21 11.71 -13.84
C ASP A 258 -2.07 11.46 -12.60
N VAL A 259 -3.09 10.61 -12.76
CA VAL A 259 -4.06 10.23 -11.74
C VAL A 259 -3.40 9.63 -10.49
N ARG A 260 -2.32 8.86 -10.65
CA ARG A 260 -1.61 8.23 -9.54
C ARG A 260 -0.91 9.30 -8.70
N LEU A 261 -0.22 10.23 -9.35
CA LEU A 261 0.44 11.35 -8.67
C LEU A 261 -0.55 12.29 -7.99
N LEU A 262 -1.66 12.63 -8.64
CA LEU A 262 -2.73 13.44 -8.03
C LEU A 262 -3.31 12.76 -6.77
N SER A 263 -3.54 11.45 -6.83
CA SER A 263 -4.05 10.66 -5.70
C SER A 263 -3.04 10.63 -4.54
N LEU A 264 -1.76 10.37 -4.82
CA LEU A 264 -0.70 10.33 -3.81
C LEU A 264 -0.43 11.71 -3.20
N TYR A 265 -0.48 12.77 -4.00
CA TYR A 265 -0.36 14.14 -3.52
C TYR A 265 -1.48 14.49 -2.55
N GLY A 266 -2.73 14.24 -2.96
CA GLY A 266 -3.91 14.43 -2.13
C GLY A 266 -3.89 13.62 -0.83
N GLU A 267 -3.50 12.35 -0.89
CA GLU A 267 -3.36 11.51 0.30
C GLU A 267 -2.29 12.05 1.26
N THR A 268 -1.18 12.56 0.72
CA THR A 268 -0.09 13.09 1.52
C THR A 268 -0.46 14.43 2.16
N LEU A 269 -1.24 15.27 1.47
CA LEU A 269 -1.85 16.48 2.03
C LEU A 269 -2.80 16.15 3.19
N LEU A 270 -3.60 15.09 3.06
CA LEU A 270 -4.41 14.59 4.19
C LEU A 270 -3.57 14.15 5.38
N ARG A 271 -2.46 13.43 5.14
CA ARG A 271 -1.54 12.94 6.18
C ARG A 271 -0.72 14.07 6.82
N SER A 272 -0.53 15.19 6.14
CA SER A 272 0.15 16.38 6.66
C SER A 272 -0.79 17.38 7.36
N GLY A 273 -2.10 17.13 7.32
CA GLY A 273 -3.12 17.99 7.93
C GLY A 273 -3.60 19.13 7.03
N ARG A 274 -3.13 19.19 5.78
CA ARG A 274 -3.50 20.18 4.76
C ARG A 274 -4.77 19.76 4.03
N TYR A 275 -5.89 19.65 4.76
CA TYR A 275 -7.12 19.03 4.25
C TYR A 275 -7.75 19.77 3.07
N GLN A 276 -7.80 21.11 3.13
CA GLN A 276 -8.37 21.93 2.06
C GLN A 276 -7.53 21.83 0.78
N ASP A 277 -6.20 21.86 0.92
CA ASP A 277 -5.29 21.72 -0.23
C ASP A 277 -5.45 20.36 -0.92
N ALA A 278 -5.85 19.31 -0.17
CA ALA A 278 -6.07 17.98 -0.72
C ALA A 278 -7.31 17.89 -1.65
N VAL A 279 -8.30 18.78 -1.47
CA VAL A 279 -9.57 18.74 -2.21
C VAL A 279 -9.34 18.88 -3.72
N GLY A 280 -8.50 19.84 -4.15
CA GLY A 280 -8.25 20.12 -5.57
C GLY A 280 -7.64 18.94 -6.34
N PRO A 281 -6.46 18.43 -5.94
CA PRO A 281 -5.81 17.29 -6.60
C PRO A 281 -6.69 16.03 -6.60
N LEU A 282 -7.36 15.74 -5.49
CA LEU A 282 -8.23 14.55 -5.39
C LEU A 282 -9.48 14.69 -6.27
N LYS A 283 -10.06 15.88 -6.35
CA LYS A 283 -11.16 16.16 -7.29
C LYS A 283 -10.70 15.93 -8.73
N GLN A 284 -9.55 16.48 -9.11
CA GLN A 284 -9.01 16.30 -10.45
C GLN A 284 -8.75 14.82 -10.77
N ALA A 285 -8.23 14.06 -9.81
CA ALA A 285 -7.98 12.63 -9.98
C ALA A 285 -9.28 11.84 -10.26
N ILE A 286 -10.37 12.13 -9.53
CA ILE A 286 -11.66 11.45 -9.77
C ILE A 286 -12.38 11.94 -11.04
N ASP A 287 -12.11 13.17 -11.50
CA ASP A 287 -12.66 13.67 -12.76
C ASP A 287 -11.99 12.96 -13.96
N LEU A 288 -10.69 12.63 -13.84
CA LEU A 288 -9.91 11.91 -14.86
C LEU A 288 -10.14 10.40 -14.85
N ALA A 289 -10.35 9.80 -13.67
CA ALA A 289 -10.57 8.37 -13.48
C ALA A 289 -11.70 8.11 -12.47
N PRO A 290 -12.97 8.25 -12.89
CA PRO A 290 -14.14 8.20 -12.00
C PRO A 290 -14.40 6.84 -11.34
N GLU A 291 -13.79 5.77 -11.85
CA GLU A 291 -13.88 4.39 -11.37
C GLU A 291 -12.97 4.08 -10.17
N LEU A 292 -12.01 4.95 -9.84
CA LEU A 292 -11.07 4.71 -8.74
C LEU A 292 -11.71 4.98 -7.37
N GLU A 293 -12.33 3.94 -6.80
CA GLU A 293 -12.99 3.97 -5.48
C GLU A 293 -12.09 4.54 -4.38
N GLN A 294 -10.85 4.08 -4.29
CA GLN A 294 -9.91 4.48 -3.24
C GLN A 294 -9.63 5.99 -3.30
N THR A 295 -9.40 6.53 -4.50
CA THR A 295 -9.20 7.96 -4.70
C THR A 295 -10.44 8.77 -4.34
N ARG A 296 -11.65 8.26 -4.65
CA ARG A 296 -12.89 8.90 -4.23
C ARG A 296 -13.11 8.87 -2.71
N VAL A 297 -12.72 7.80 -2.03
CA VAL A 297 -12.73 7.75 -0.56
C VAL A 297 -11.75 8.76 0.04
N LEU A 298 -10.55 8.92 -0.55
CA LEU A 298 -9.62 9.98 -0.15
C LEU A 298 -10.24 11.37 -0.35
N TYR A 299 -10.92 11.59 -1.48
CA TYR A 299 -11.63 12.85 -1.74
C TYR A 299 -12.71 13.11 -0.68
N ALA A 300 -13.56 12.12 -0.38
CA ALA A 300 -14.56 12.22 0.68
C ALA A 300 -13.94 12.53 2.06
N ARG A 301 -12.77 11.95 2.36
CA ARG A 301 -12.02 12.28 3.59
C ARG A 301 -11.51 13.72 3.57
N ALA A 302 -11.02 14.22 2.44
CA ALA A 302 -10.60 15.62 2.32
C ALA A 302 -11.77 16.58 2.54
N LEU A 303 -12.92 16.31 1.92
CA LEU A 303 -14.17 17.06 2.15
C LEU A 303 -14.58 17.04 3.62
N ARG A 304 -14.61 15.86 4.25
CA ARG A 304 -14.95 15.68 5.67
C ARG A 304 -14.07 16.51 6.60
N TYR A 305 -12.74 16.42 6.47
CA TYR A 305 -11.82 17.18 7.33
C TYR A 305 -11.78 18.67 6.99
N SER A 306 -12.30 19.03 5.81
CA SER A 306 -12.56 20.39 5.35
C SER A 306 -13.95 20.91 5.74
N LEU A 307 -14.69 20.16 6.59
CA LEU A 307 -16.03 20.47 7.09
C LEU A 307 -17.15 20.51 6.03
N GLN A 308 -16.91 19.93 4.84
CA GLN A 308 -17.87 19.79 3.74
C GLN A 308 -18.56 18.43 3.86
N TYR A 309 -19.45 18.31 4.86
CA TYR A 309 -20.01 17.03 5.28
C TYR A 309 -21.03 16.43 4.30
N ASP A 310 -21.90 17.27 3.72
CA ASP A 310 -22.89 16.82 2.76
C ASP A 310 -22.22 16.25 1.50
N GLU A 311 -21.24 16.97 0.94
CA GLU A 311 -20.50 16.47 -0.22
C GLU A 311 -19.69 15.21 0.12
N ALA A 312 -19.11 15.13 1.32
CA ALA A 312 -18.40 13.92 1.75
C ALA A 312 -19.33 12.70 1.81
N ALA A 313 -20.56 12.88 2.30
CA ALA A 313 -21.57 11.82 2.34
C ALA A 313 -21.97 11.37 0.94
N ASP A 314 -22.21 12.31 0.01
CA ASP A 314 -22.53 12.00 -1.39
C ASP A 314 -21.44 11.18 -2.08
N GLN A 315 -20.17 11.55 -1.86
CA GLN A 315 -19.05 10.80 -2.44
C GLN A 315 -18.94 9.37 -1.89
N LEU A 316 -19.19 9.16 -0.59
CA LEU A 316 -19.15 7.83 0.01
C LEU A 316 -20.36 6.97 -0.37
N MET A 317 -21.54 7.58 -0.52
CA MET A 317 -22.71 6.90 -1.06
C MET A 317 -22.48 6.44 -2.50
N TYR A 318 -21.87 7.27 -3.35
CA TYR A 318 -21.49 6.87 -4.71
C TYR A 318 -20.55 5.66 -4.73
N VAL A 319 -19.58 5.59 -3.81
CA VAL A 319 -18.67 4.43 -3.68
C VAL A 319 -19.44 3.18 -3.27
N LEU A 320 -20.32 3.32 -2.28
CA LEU A 320 -21.13 2.23 -1.75
C LEU A 320 -22.12 1.67 -2.78
N GLU A 321 -22.78 2.51 -3.58
CA GLU A 321 -23.72 2.08 -4.62
C GLU A 321 -23.08 1.14 -5.66
N ARG A 322 -21.80 1.36 -5.97
CA ARG A 322 -21.03 0.50 -6.89
C ARG A 322 -20.47 -0.75 -6.23
N ASN A 323 -20.30 -0.71 -4.91
CA ASN A 323 -19.68 -1.77 -4.12
C ASN A 323 -20.49 -2.02 -2.84
N PRO A 324 -21.73 -2.51 -2.97
CA PRO A 324 -22.64 -2.64 -1.84
C PRO A 324 -22.14 -3.60 -0.77
N ASP A 325 -21.27 -4.55 -1.14
CA ASP A 325 -20.86 -5.67 -0.30
C ASP A 325 -19.57 -5.44 0.49
N LYS A 326 -18.93 -4.27 0.36
CA LYS A 326 -17.68 -3.95 1.09
C LYS A 326 -17.99 -3.33 2.47
N PRO A 327 -17.78 -4.04 3.60
CA PRO A 327 -18.13 -3.55 4.94
C PRO A 327 -17.42 -2.24 5.31
N LEU A 328 -16.19 -2.05 4.81
CA LEU A 328 -15.41 -0.83 5.03
C LEU A 328 -16.09 0.41 4.44
N TRP A 329 -16.69 0.29 3.24
CA TRP A 329 -17.40 1.38 2.57
C TRP A 329 -18.74 1.66 3.22
N GLN A 330 -19.45 0.61 3.66
CA GLN A 330 -20.68 0.74 4.45
C GLN A 330 -20.41 1.54 5.74
N ARG A 331 -19.43 1.16 6.57
CA ARG A 331 -19.08 1.92 7.80
C ARG A 331 -18.68 3.36 7.50
N SER A 332 -17.91 3.59 6.44
CA SER A 332 -17.46 4.93 6.05
C SER A 332 -18.64 5.82 5.63
N ALA A 333 -19.56 5.29 4.83
CA ALA A 333 -20.77 5.99 4.39
C ALA A 333 -21.71 6.30 5.56
N ILE A 334 -21.93 5.34 6.47
CA ILE A 334 -22.74 5.55 7.68
C ILE A 334 -22.16 6.70 8.53
N ALA A 335 -20.83 6.70 8.75
CA ALA A 335 -20.17 7.77 9.49
C ALA A 335 -20.32 9.13 8.80
N ALA A 336 -20.17 9.19 7.47
CA ALA A 336 -20.32 10.43 6.71
C ALA A 336 -21.75 10.97 6.69
N LEU A 337 -22.76 10.09 6.49
CA LEU A 337 -24.18 10.47 6.59
C LEU A 337 -24.52 11.01 7.98
N SER A 338 -23.99 10.38 9.04
CA SER A 338 -24.18 10.85 10.42
C SER A 338 -23.58 12.25 10.63
N GLN A 339 -22.35 12.49 10.14
CA GLN A 339 -21.70 13.80 10.23
C GLN A 339 -22.42 14.88 9.41
N ALA A 340 -22.98 14.53 8.25
CA ALA A 340 -23.81 15.42 7.45
C ALA A 340 -25.17 15.72 8.09
N GLY A 341 -25.53 15.06 9.20
CA GLY A 341 -26.84 15.21 9.84
C GLY A 341 -27.98 14.50 9.08
N ARG A 342 -27.66 13.68 8.07
CA ARG A 342 -28.60 12.85 7.30
C ARG A 342 -28.97 11.58 8.08
N LYS A 343 -29.55 11.79 9.27
CA LYS A 343 -29.75 10.76 10.30
C LYS A 343 -30.59 9.58 9.83
N GLN A 344 -31.69 9.83 9.12
CA GLN A 344 -32.60 8.79 8.66
C GLN A 344 -31.91 7.83 7.66
N GLU A 345 -31.11 8.38 6.75
CA GLU A 345 -30.34 7.58 5.79
C GLU A 345 -29.23 6.79 6.49
N ALA A 346 -28.56 7.42 7.47
CA ALA A 346 -27.53 6.75 8.26
C ALA A 346 -28.11 5.58 9.08
N GLU A 347 -29.29 5.75 9.68
CA GLU A 347 -30.00 4.73 10.44
C GLU A 347 -30.44 3.56 9.57
N ALA A 348 -31.10 3.84 8.44
CA ALA A 348 -31.50 2.79 7.50
C ALA A 348 -30.29 1.98 6.98
N LEU A 349 -29.17 2.67 6.68
CA LEU A 349 -27.96 2.00 6.21
C LEU A 349 -27.27 1.20 7.33
N PHE A 350 -27.24 1.73 8.56
CA PHE A 350 -26.67 1.03 9.72
C PHE A 350 -27.47 -0.23 10.07
N GLN A 351 -28.80 -0.17 10.06
CA GLN A 351 -29.66 -1.34 10.26
C GLN A 351 -29.33 -2.43 9.23
N ARG A 352 -29.24 -2.07 7.94
CA ARG A 352 -28.88 -3.02 6.88
C ARG A 352 -27.47 -3.59 7.07
N TYR A 353 -26.51 -2.76 7.48
CA TYR A 353 -25.13 -3.15 7.78
C TYR A 353 -25.06 -4.18 8.91
N VAL A 354 -25.80 -3.95 10.00
CA VAL A 354 -25.88 -4.84 11.14
C VAL A 354 -26.56 -6.16 10.76
N SER A 355 -27.73 -6.12 10.11
CA SER A 355 -28.45 -7.33 9.70
C SER A 355 -27.62 -8.24 8.78
N GLN A 356 -26.84 -7.67 7.85
CA GLN A 356 -25.97 -8.45 6.98
C GLN A 356 -24.83 -9.16 7.71
N ARG A 357 -24.33 -8.57 8.81
CA ARG A 357 -23.31 -9.18 9.66
C ARG A 357 -23.91 -10.23 10.59
N ASP A 358 -25.08 -9.95 11.14
CA ASP A 358 -25.82 -10.90 11.98
C ASP A 358 -26.09 -12.23 11.25
N MET A 359 -26.51 -12.17 9.97
CA MET A 359 -26.71 -13.36 9.12
C MET A 359 -25.46 -14.23 8.93
N ARG A 360 -24.25 -13.70 9.21
CA ARG A 360 -22.98 -14.43 9.09
C ARG A 360 -22.52 -15.00 10.45
N LEU A 361 -23.15 -14.61 11.55
CA LEU A 361 -22.81 -15.10 12.88
C LEU A 361 -23.51 -16.45 13.12
N PRO A 362 -22.81 -17.44 13.74
CA PRO A 362 -23.44 -18.70 14.19
C PRO A 362 -24.56 -18.47 15.19
N ASP A 363 -25.38 -19.48 15.45
CA ASP A 363 -26.59 -19.30 16.26
C ASP A 363 -26.29 -19.00 17.73
N THR A 364 -25.18 -19.48 18.30
CA THR A 364 -24.75 -19.20 19.68
C THR A 364 -23.31 -18.70 19.77
N PHE A 365 -22.98 -17.97 20.85
CA PHE A 365 -21.61 -17.45 21.02
C PHE A 365 -20.58 -18.58 21.17
N ASP A 366 -20.96 -19.69 21.82
CA ASP A 366 -20.11 -20.88 21.96
C ASP A 366 -19.78 -21.53 20.61
N GLU A 367 -20.77 -21.66 19.73
CA GLU A 367 -20.54 -22.13 18.36
C GLU A 367 -19.63 -21.18 17.59
N ALA A 368 -19.83 -19.87 17.75
CA ALA A 368 -18.98 -18.87 17.12
C ALA A 368 -17.52 -18.96 17.59
N MET A 369 -17.30 -19.16 18.89
CA MET A 369 -15.98 -19.39 19.48
C MET A 369 -15.34 -20.67 18.96
N ALA A 370 -16.09 -21.78 18.90
CA ALA A 370 -15.59 -23.06 18.42
C ALA A 370 -15.14 -22.99 16.94
N GLN A 371 -15.89 -22.27 16.10
CA GLN A 371 -15.57 -22.08 14.68
C GLN A 371 -14.37 -21.14 14.41
N LEU A 372 -13.82 -20.46 15.43
CA LEU A 372 -12.62 -19.64 15.24
C LEU A 372 -11.39 -20.50 14.99
N GLU A 373 -11.30 -21.68 15.60
CA GLU A 373 -10.12 -22.56 15.56
C GLU A 373 -9.76 -22.97 14.13
N ASP A 374 -10.78 -23.20 13.29
CA ASP A 374 -10.65 -23.59 11.88
C ASP A 374 -10.18 -22.44 10.98
N ARG A 375 -10.26 -21.20 11.46
CA ARG A 375 -9.98 -19.99 10.66
C ARG A 375 -8.74 -19.22 11.12
N LEU A 376 -8.07 -19.68 12.19
CA LEU A 376 -6.91 -18.98 12.77
C LEU A 376 -5.84 -18.70 11.72
N ASP A 377 -5.51 -19.66 10.85
CA ASP A 377 -4.43 -19.50 9.86
C ASP A 377 -4.76 -18.44 8.78
N THR A 378 -6.03 -18.06 8.66
CA THR A 378 -6.51 -17.03 7.72
C THR A 378 -6.73 -15.66 8.37
N ALA A 379 -6.39 -15.50 9.66
CA ALA A 379 -6.53 -14.23 10.36
C ALA A 379 -5.80 -13.10 9.61
N PRO A 380 -6.46 -11.96 9.33
CA PRO A 380 -5.93 -10.89 8.48
C PRO A 380 -4.92 -10.00 9.22
N ILE A 381 -3.85 -10.60 9.75
CA ILE A 381 -2.79 -9.91 10.47
C ILE A 381 -1.56 -9.75 9.57
N PRO A 382 -1.13 -8.52 9.24
CA PRO A 382 0.12 -8.29 8.53
C PRO A 382 1.31 -8.90 9.27
N GLN A 383 2.18 -9.61 8.54
CA GLN A 383 3.35 -10.29 9.13
C GLN A 383 4.25 -9.35 9.93
N ALA A 384 4.43 -8.11 9.48
CA ALA A 384 5.24 -7.11 10.19
C ALA A 384 4.74 -6.83 11.63
N ARG A 385 3.43 -6.98 11.90
CA ARG A 385 2.88 -6.84 13.26
C ARG A 385 3.25 -8.03 14.14
N LEU A 386 3.17 -9.25 13.59
CA LEU A 386 3.61 -10.47 14.28
C LEU A 386 5.11 -10.40 14.57
N ASP A 387 5.92 -10.00 13.60
CA ASP A 387 7.38 -9.87 13.76
C ASP A 387 7.75 -8.83 14.83
N TRP A 388 7.12 -7.66 14.80
CA TRP A 388 7.36 -6.61 15.79
C TRP A 388 6.95 -7.08 17.18
N ALA A 389 5.73 -7.59 17.36
CA ALA A 389 5.26 -8.09 18.64
C ALA A 389 6.09 -9.28 19.16
N TRP A 390 6.49 -10.19 18.28
CA TRP A 390 7.40 -11.29 18.61
C TRP A 390 8.71 -10.75 19.19
N SER A 391 9.25 -9.66 18.66
CA SER A 391 10.48 -9.04 19.19
C SER A 391 10.32 -8.47 20.61
N LEU A 392 9.09 -8.21 21.06
CA LEU A 392 8.80 -7.63 22.38
C LEU A 392 8.62 -8.68 23.49
N ARG A 393 8.44 -9.95 23.15
CA ARG A 393 8.12 -11.02 24.11
C ARG A 393 9.16 -11.16 25.22
N ARG A 394 8.72 -11.52 26.44
CA ARG A 394 9.63 -11.89 27.54
C ARG A 394 10.10 -13.34 27.43
N ASP A 395 9.21 -14.24 27.02
CA ASP A 395 9.50 -15.68 26.97
C ASP A 395 10.30 -16.03 25.71
N SER A 396 11.54 -16.45 25.91
CA SER A 396 12.44 -16.88 24.84
C SER A 396 12.32 -18.37 24.48
N GLY A 397 11.62 -19.16 25.31
CA GLY A 397 11.49 -20.61 25.16
C GLY A 397 10.23 -21.06 24.40
N ILE A 398 9.27 -20.16 24.17
CA ILE A 398 8.03 -20.49 23.44
C ILE A 398 8.31 -20.70 21.94
N ASP A 399 7.64 -21.70 21.36
CA ASP A 399 7.66 -21.93 19.92
C ASP A 399 6.93 -20.80 19.17
N ARG A 400 7.51 -20.37 18.05
CA ARG A 400 6.97 -19.24 17.28
C ARG A 400 5.63 -19.56 16.64
N ALA A 401 5.44 -20.76 16.11
CA ALA A 401 4.19 -21.13 15.46
C ALA A 401 3.05 -21.20 16.49
N GLN A 402 3.32 -21.77 17.67
CA GLN A 402 2.36 -21.78 18.78
C GLN A 402 2.00 -20.36 19.25
N TRP A 403 3.00 -19.48 19.40
CA TRP A 403 2.78 -18.10 19.81
C TRP A 403 1.95 -17.32 18.78
N GLU A 404 2.26 -17.46 17.48
CA GLU A 404 1.50 -16.78 16.43
C GLU A 404 0.07 -17.32 16.35
N ARG A 405 -0.16 -18.62 16.56
CA ARG A 405 -1.51 -19.20 16.64
C ARG A 405 -2.33 -18.55 17.76
N ALA A 406 -1.76 -18.41 18.95
CA ALA A 406 -2.43 -17.76 20.08
C ALA A 406 -2.67 -16.25 19.83
N ALA A 407 -1.76 -15.56 19.16
CA ALA A 407 -1.95 -14.16 18.76
C ALA A 407 -3.12 -14.00 17.77
N ARG A 408 -3.22 -14.92 16.80
CA ARG A 408 -4.33 -14.97 15.83
C ARG A 408 -5.65 -15.25 16.53
N TRP A 409 -5.66 -16.16 17.50
CA TRP A 409 -6.84 -16.43 18.33
C TRP A 409 -7.32 -15.17 19.08
N GLY A 410 -6.44 -14.51 19.82
CA GLY A 410 -6.82 -13.29 20.56
C GLY A 410 -7.33 -12.16 19.65
N HIS A 411 -6.72 -11.99 18.47
CA HIS A 411 -7.18 -11.06 17.45
C HIS A 411 -8.61 -11.38 16.97
N MET A 412 -8.88 -12.65 16.67
CA MET A 412 -10.17 -13.08 16.14
C MET A 412 -11.28 -13.02 17.19
N VAL A 413 -10.99 -13.38 18.44
CA VAL A 413 -11.97 -13.28 19.53
C VAL A 413 -12.36 -11.83 19.80
N ASP A 414 -11.43 -10.87 19.79
CA ASP A 414 -11.78 -9.45 19.94
C ASP A 414 -12.74 -8.95 18.84
N HIS A 415 -12.55 -9.40 17.59
CA HIS A 415 -13.46 -9.08 16.48
C HIS A 415 -14.81 -9.78 16.61
N LEU A 416 -14.83 -11.05 17.06
CA LEU A 416 -16.07 -11.76 17.33
C LEU A 416 -16.87 -11.06 18.44
N LEU A 417 -16.22 -10.67 19.53
CA LEU A 417 -16.84 -9.92 20.62
C LEU A 417 -17.48 -8.63 20.08
N PHE A 418 -16.73 -7.88 19.27
CA PHE A 418 -17.26 -6.68 18.63
C PHE A 418 -18.47 -6.94 17.74
N ASP A 419 -18.39 -7.93 16.84
CA ASP A 419 -19.48 -8.30 15.95
C ASP A 419 -20.70 -8.76 16.75
N TRP A 420 -20.51 -9.53 17.82
CA TRP A 420 -21.59 -10.04 18.65
C TRP A 420 -22.35 -8.91 19.34
N ILE A 421 -21.64 -7.98 19.98
CA ILE A 421 -22.24 -6.86 20.72
C ILE A 421 -22.96 -5.90 19.75
N GLU A 422 -22.39 -5.65 18.57
CA GLU A 422 -22.98 -4.72 17.60
C GLU A 422 -24.17 -5.35 16.84
N CYS A 423 -24.23 -6.69 16.73
CA CYS A 423 -25.27 -7.38 15.96
C CYS A 423 -26.38 -8.04 16.80
N ARG A 424 -26.07 -8.48 18.02
CA ARG A 424 -26.98 -9.25 18.89
C ARG A 424 -27.07 -8.64 20.27
N GLU A 425 -27.54 -7.40 20.30
CA GLU A 425 -27.71 -6.62 21.53
C GLU A 425 -28.60 -7.35 22.55
N ASP A 426 -29.69 -7.96 22.08
CA ASP A 426 -30.65 -8.72 22.90
C ASP A 426 -30.08 -10.00 23.50
N ARG A 427 -28.85 -10.37 23.11
CA ARG A 427 -28.13 -11.56 23.55
C ARG A 427 -26.67 -11.24 23.89
N ALA A 428 -26.40 -10.00 24.25
CA ALA A 428 -25.05 -9.56 24.59
C ALA A 428 -24.50 -10.30 25.82
N GLU A 429 -25.36 -10.83 26.70
CA GLU A 429 -24.96 -11.63 27.86
C GLU A 429 -24.24 -12.93 27.49
N GLU A 430 -24.46 -13.50 26.31
CA GLU A 430 -23.73 -14.70 25.87
C GLU A 430 -22.22 -14.42 25.75
N ALA A 431 -21.86 -13.22 25.27
CA ALA A 431 -20.47 -12.79 25.24
C ALA A 431 -19.93 -12.47 26.65
N MET A 432 -20.78 -12.17 27.62
CA MET A 432 -20.36 -11.83 28.99
C MET A 432 -19.78 -13.03 29.76
N GLN A 433 -20.05 -14.26 29.32
CA GLN A 433 -19.51 -15.45 29.98
C GLN A 433 -17.97 -15.52 29.98
N VAL A 434 -17.32 -14.79 29.06
CA VAL A 434 -15.85 -14.70 29.01
C VAL A 434 -15.29 -13.72 30.03
N LEU A 435 -16.12 -12.92 30.72
CA LEU A 435 -15.66 -11.97 31.72
C LEU A 435 -15.24 -12.66 33.02
N GLY A 436 -14.14 -12.19 33.60
CA GLY A 436 -13.65 -12.59 34.92
C GLY A 436 -14.41 -11.93 36.07
N GLU A 437 -13.86 -12.04 37.27
CA GLU A 437 -14.42 -11.38 38.46
C GLU A 437 -14.29 -9.85 38.38
N LEU A 438 -15.42 -9.14 38.37
CA LEU A 438 -15.50 -7.69 38.20
C LEU A 438 -15.20 -6.89 39.49
N ASP A 439 -15.34 -7.52 40.66
CA ASP A 439 -15.14 -6.93 41.99
C ASP A 439 -13.78 -6.24 42.17
N SER A 440 -12.77 -6.68 41.43
CA SER A 440 -11.43 -6.09 41.46
C SER A 440 -11.40 -4.67 40.90
N GLY A 441 -12.17 -4.41 39.84
CA GLY A 441 -12.33 -3.10 39.24
C GLY A 441 -13.12 -2.15 40.14
N GLU A 442 -14.22 -2.63 40.73
CA GLU A 442 -15.03 -1.85 41.67
C GLU A 442 -14.20 -1.37 42.86
N ARG A 443 -13.49 -2.29 43.53
CA ARG A 443 -12.60 -1.98 44.65
C ARG A 443 -11.48 -1.00 44.28
N PHE A 444 -11.03 -1.01 43.04
CA PHE A 444 -10.00 -0.09 42.55
C PHE A 444 -10.56 1.33 42.33
N PHE A 445 -11.72 1.45 41.69
CA PHE A 445 -12.30 2.75 41.34
C PHE A 445 -13.10 3.41 42.45
N GLU A 446 -13.67 2.64 43.38
CA GLU A 446 -14.44 3.15 44.54
C GLU A 446 -13.72 4.30 45.28
N PRO A 447 -12.46 4.17 45.74
CA PRO A 447 -11.77 5.27 46.43
C PRO A 447 -11.46 6.46 45.50
N LEU A 448 -11.30 6.25 44.19
CA LEU A 448 -11.03 7.32 43.23
C LEU A 448 -12.28 8.16 42.96
N LEU A 449 -13.44 7.50 42.91
CA LEU A 449 -14.73 8.13 42.65
C LEU A 449 -15.35 8.75 43.91
N ALA A 450 -14.94 8.32 45.11
CA ALA A 450 -15.41 8.88 46.38
C ALA A 450 -15.21 10.40 46.53
N ALA A 451 -14.22 10.97 45.84
CA ALA A 451 -13.96 12.42 45.82
C ALA A 451 -14.96 13.22 44.96
N GLY A 452 -15.88 12.55 44.25
CA GLY A 452 -16.85 13.17 43.35
C GLY A 452 -16.24 13.81 42.10
N ARG A 453 -14.97 13.50 41.79
CA ARG A 453 -14.26 13.95 40.59
C ARG A 453 -14.09 12.76 39.64
N GLY A 454 -14.19 13.03 38.34
CA GLY A 454 -13.98 11.98 37.33
C GLY A 454 -12.54 11.46 37.30
N VAL A 455 -12.33 10.36 36.59
CA VAL A 455 -11.03 9.69 36.45
C VAL A 455 -10.67 9.58 34.97
N VAL A 456 -9.43 9.88 34.60
CA VAL A 456 -8.94 9.65 33.24
C VAL A 456 -8.38 8.23 33.15
N VAL A 457 -8.97 7.38 32.32
CA VAL A 457 -8.46 6.03 32.05
C VAL A 457 -7.85 6.02 30.66
N ALA A 458 -6.55 5.72 30.59
CA ALA A 458 -5.80 5.63 29.35
C ALA A 458 -5.55 4.17 28.97
N THR A 459 -5.86 3.84 27.72
CA THR A 459 -5.67 2.51 27.16
C THR A 459 -5.05 2.59 25.76
N ALA A 460 -4.84 1.44 25.14
CA ALA A 460 -4.41 1.27 23.74
C ALA A 460 -5.35 0.29 23.04
N HIS A 461 -5.21 0.15 21.73
CA HIS A 461 -5.86 -0.94 20.98
C HIS A 461 -5.13 -2.27 21.23
N VAL A 462 -5.29 -2.81 22.44
CA VAL A 462 -4.69 -4.05 22.94
C VAL A 462 -5.73 -4.89 23.70
N GLY A 463 -5.46 -6.18 23.83
CA GLY A 463 -6.31 -7.12 24.55
C GLY A 463 -7.69 -7.33 23.92
N PRO A 464 -8.60 -8.02 24.64
CA PRO A 464 -10.02 -8.08 24.32
C PRO A 464 -10.69 -6.74 24.69
N MET A 465 -10.39 -5.71 23.89
CA MET A 465 -10.72 -4.31 24.12
C MET A 465 -12.22 -4.10 24.37
N TYR A 466 -13.08 -4.77 23.59
CA TYR A 466 -14.53 -4.59 23.68
C TYR A 466 -15.15 -5.25 24.91
N ALA A 467 -14.67 -6.45 25.29
CA ALA A 467 -15.07 -7.08 26.55
C ALA A 467 -14.67 -6.22 27.76
N GLY A 468 -13.52 -5.55 27.68
CA GLY A 468 -13.06 -4.70 28.76
C GLY A 468 -13.93 -3.47 29.02
N LEU A 469 -14.42 -2.83 27.95
CA LEU A 469 -15.36 -1.72 28.09
C LEU A 469 -16.71 -2.19 28.68
N MET A 470 -17.21 -3.37 28.28
CA MET A 470 -18.42 -3.95 28.86
C MET A 470 -18.28 -4.21 30.36
N ALA A 471 -17.13 -4.74 30.78
CA ALA A 471 -16.88 -5.07 32.17
C ALA A 471 -17.00 -3.87 33.11
N LEU A 472 -16.60 -2.67 32.66
CA LEU A 472 -16.77 -1.44 33.46
C LEU A 472 -18.24 -1.07 33.63
N GLU A 473 -19.05 -1.20 32.58
CA GLU A 473 -20.48 -0.91 32.63
C GLU A 473 -21.23 -1.92 33.52
N LEU A 474 -20.92 -3.21 33.39
CA LEU A 474 -21.52 -4.28 34.20
C LEU A 474 -21.13 -4.23 35.67
N ALA A 475 -19.93 -3.74 35.99
CA ALA A 475 -19.48 -3.44 37.34
C ALA A 475 -20.17 -2.20 37.95
N GLY A 476 -21.13 -1.59 37.25
CA GLY A 476 -21.82 -0.38 37.70
C GLY A 476 -20.91 0.85 37.79
N ILE A 477 -19.73 0.82 37.18
CA ILE A 477 -18.78 1.93 37.20
C ILE A 477 -19.27 2.99 36.20
N PRO A 478 -19.57 4.23 36.64
CA PRO A 478 -20.09 5.27 35.75
C PRO A 478 -19.01 5.69 34.75
N SER A 479 -19.03 5.10 33.57
CA SER A 479 -17.98 5.26 32.56
C SER A 479 -18.48 5.87 31.26
N ARG A 480 -17.56 6.51 30.53
CA ARG A 480 -17.74 6.97 29.15
C ARG A 480 -16.49 6.59 28.35
N TRP A 481 -16.65 6.15 27.11
CA TRP A 481 -15.50 5.77 26.27
C TRP A 481 -15.56 6.39 24.89
N LEU A 482 -14.40 6.52 24.27
CA LEU A 482 -14.29 6.99 22.90
C LEU A 482 -14.20 5.81 21.94
N ALA A 483 -15.04 5.81 20.91
CA ALA A 483 -14.91 4.85 19.81
C ALA A 483 -15.28 5.47 18.46
N THR A 484 -14.75 4.87 17.40
CA THR A 484 -15.08 5.22 16.01
C THR A 484 -16.33 4.46 15.57
N ALA A 485 -17.44 4.70 16.26
CA ALA A 485 -18.75 4.15 15.95
C ALA A 485 -19.79 5.29 15.96
N PRO A 486 -20.69 5.37 14.98
CA PRO A 486 -21.71 6.42 14.94
C PRO A 486 -22.75 6.18 16.04
N ARG A 487 -23.30 7.25 16.64
CA ARG A 487 -24.36 7.21 17.68
C ARG A 487 -25.75 6.93 17.10
N ILE A 488 -25.79 6.09 16.08
CA ILE A 488 -27.03 5.67 15.41
C ILE A 488 -27.68 4.52 16.17
N ALA A 489 -26.86 3.72 16.86
CA ALA A 489 -27.32 2.64 17.71
C ALA A 489 -28.09 3.21 18.92
N GLN A 490 -29.32 2.74 19.15
CA GLN A 490 -30.20 3.16 20.26
C GLN A 490 -30.00 2.27 21.50
N THR A 491 -28.75 1.93 21.81
CA THR A 491 -28.42 0.92 22.84
C THR A 491 -27.95 1.59 24.14
N SER A 492 -28.08 0.91 25.28
CA SER A 492 -27.52 1.40 26.56
C SER A 492 -26.01 1.63 26.47
N TYR A 493 -25.33 0.73 25.74
CA TYR A 493 -23.90 0.82 25.42
C TYR A 493 -23.59 2.07 24.56
N ALA A 494 -24.46 2.42 23.62
CA ALA A 494 -24.30 3.61 22.79
C ALA A 494 -24.50 4.91 23.60
N GLU A 495 -25.20 4.89 24.72
CA GLU A 495 -25.31 6.06 25.58
C GLU A 495 -23.94 6.45 26.15
N ALA A 496 -23.16 5.47 26.63
CA ALA A 496 -21.84 5.71 27.21
C ALA A 496 -20.74 6.07 26.18
N LEU A 497 -21.05 5.95 24.88
CA LEU A 497 -20.13 6.25 23.78
C LEU A 497 -20.01 7.76 23.47
N ILE A 498 -18.77 8.25 23.47
CA ILE A 498 -18.37 9.51 22.82
C ILE A 498 -17.84 9.17 21.42
N SER A 499 -18.67 9.38 20.40
CA SER A 499 -18.34 9.01 19.02
C SER A 499 -17.30 9.95 18.41
N THR A 500 -16.24 9.37 17.84
CA THR A 500 -15.28 10.08 16.97
C THR A 500 -15.65 9.94 15.48
N ALA A 501 -16.66 9.14 15.17
CA ALA A 501 -17.17 8.92 13.81
C ALA A 501 -18.14 10.02 13.39
N ASP A 502 -18.99 10.53 14.27
CA ASP A 502 -20.02 11.52 13.94
C ASP A 502 -19.83 12.93 14.53
N GLN A 503 -18.81 13.10 15.38
CA GLN A 503 -18.50 14.39 16.00
C GLN A 503 -17.22 15.01 15.42
N THR A 504 -17.11 16.34 15.54
CA THR A 504 -15.85 17.05 15.35
C THR A 504 -14.92 16.83 16.54
N GLU A 505 -13.61 17.04 16.36
CA GLU A 505 -12.63 16.93 17.45
C GLU A 505 -12.97 17.87 18.63
N ALA A 506 -13.49 19.07 18.34
CA ALA A 506 -13.94 20.01 19.37
C ALA A 506 -15.18 19.50 20.15
N GLN A 507 -16.11 18.85 19.46
CA GLN A 507 -17.29 18.24 20.10
C GLN A 507 -16.91 17.04 20.97
N VAL A 508 -15.97 16.21 20.51
CA VAL A 508 -15.40 15.10 21.29
C VAL A 508 -14.75 15.65 22.56
N ALA A 509 -13.86 16.64 22.43
CA ALA A 509 -13.19 17.25 23.58
C ALA A 509 -14.18 17.85 24.60
N LYS A 510 -15.24 18.51 24.12
CA LYS A 510 -16.30 19.06 24.99
C LYS A 510 -17.05 17.95 25.74
N SER A 511 -17.33 16.82 25.08
CA SER A 511 -17.99 15.66 25.69
C SER A 511 -17.11 15.01 26.76
N CYS A 512 -15.81 14.87 26.50
CA CYS A 512 -14.83 14.40 27.48
C CYS A 512 -14.77 15.27 28.74
N LEU A 513 -14.70 16.59 28.57
CA LEU A 513 -14.70 17.55 29.68
C LEU A 513 -15.97 17.44 30.52
N ARG A 514 -17.13 17.30 29.87
CA ARG A 514 -18.42 17.12 30.56
C ARG A 514 -18.44 15.82 31.35
N ALA A 515 -17.99 14.71 30.77
CA ALA A 515 -17.96 13.41 31.43
C ALA A 515 -17.14 13.46 32.73
N ILE A 516 -15.89 13.96 32.67
CA ILE A 516 -15.05 14.10 33.86
C ILE A 516 -15.68 15.04 34.89
N GLY A 517 -16.24 16.17 34.45
CA GLY A 517 -16.91 17.14 35.33
C GLY A 517 -18.15 16.57 36.03
N SER A 518 -18.78 15.54 35.46
CA SER A 518 -19.91 14.81 36.04
C SER A 518 -19.49 13.58 36.85
N GLY A 519 -18.19 13.41 37.15
CA GLY A 519 -17.70 12.31 37.99
C GLY A 519 -17.50 10.98 37.26
N TYR A 520 -17.56 10.94 35.92
CA TYR A 520 -17.40 9.70 35.18
C TYR A 520 -15.94 9.27 35.06
N VAL A 521 -15.74 7.96 34.93
CA VAL A 521 -14.52 7.34 34.42
C VAL A 521 -14.48 7.53 32.89
N LEU A 522 -13.52 8.30 32.39
CA LEU A 522 -13.37 8.55 30.96
C LEU A 522 -12.28 7.65 30.37
N CYS A 523 -12.69 6.65 29.60
CA CYS A 523 -11.80 5.70 28.92
C CYS A 523 -11.37 6.22 27.54
N LEU A 524 -10.05 6.38 27.35
CA LEU A 524 -9.42 6.96 26.17
C LEU A 524 -8.35 6.02 25.62
N ALA A 525 -8.55 5.51 24.41
CA ALA A 525 -7.45 4.91 23.65
C ALA A 525 -6.55 6.03 23.11
N VAL A 526 -5.39 6.25 23.74
CA VAL A 526 -4.51 7.38 23.39
C VAL A 526 -3.85 7.23 22.01
N ASP A 527 -3.89 6.02 21.45
CA ASP A 527 -3.45 5.66 20.10
C ASP A 527 -4.59 5.69 19.05
N GLY A 528 -5.81 6.02 19.47
CA GLY A 528 -7.04 5.82 18.70
C GLY A 528 -7.42 6.91 17.70
N ALA A 529 -6.60 7.95 17.52
CA ALA A 529 -6.96 9.06 16.66
C ALA A 529 -7.20 8.59 15.20
N ALA A 530 -8.43 8.79 14.69
CA ALA A 530 -8.81 8.41 13.33
C ALA A 530 -8.28 9.38 12.26
N ASN A 531 -7.83 10.57 12.70
CA ASN A 531 -7.26 11.60 11.84
C ASN A 531 -5.98 11.11 11.14
N PRO A 532 -5.89 11.13 9.80
CA PRO A 532 -4.65 10.76 9.10
C PRO A 532 -3.44 11.65 9.46
N ALA A 533 -3.67 12.87 9.93
CA ALA A 533 -2.65 13.79 10.41
C ALA A 533 -2.41 13.69 11.93
N ALA A 534 -2.97 12.67 12.60
CA ALA A 534 -2.77 12.48 14.02
C ALA A 534 -1.26 12.46 14.38
N PRO A 535 -0.89 13.05 15.53
CA PRO A 535 0.49 13.04 15.99
C PRO A 535 1.01 11.62 16.15
N ARG A 536 2.30 11.46 15.90
CA ARG A 536 3.02 10.20 16.06
C ARG A 536 4.21 10.40 16.97
N THR A 537 4.62 9.32 17.59
CA THR A 537 5.82 9.25 18.43
C THR A 537 6.47 7.89 18.21
N THR A 538 7.77 7.82 18.51
CA THR A 538 8.49 6.57 18.48
C THR A 538 8.18 5.74 19.74
N PHE A 539 7.92 4.45 19.55
CA PHE A 539 7.74 3.47 20.61
C PHE A 539 8.28 2.11 20.13
N GLU A 540 9.24 1.54 20.86
CA GLU A 540 9.90 0.26 20.54
C GLU A 540 10.33 0.13 19.05
N GLY A 541 10.98 1.18 18.53
CA GLY A 541 11.49 1.22 17.15
C GLY A 541 10.43 1.39 16.07
N GLN A 542 9.17 1.67 16.42
CA GLN A 542 8.09 1.94 15.49
C GLN A 542 7.49 3.33 15.70
N GLU A 543 6.95 3.92 14.63
CA GLU A 543 6.14 5.14 14.72
C GLU A 543 4.69 4.77 15.05
N VAL A 544 4.21 5.16 16.23
CA VAL A 544 2.85 4.88 16.69
C VAL A 544 2.03 6.17 16.79
N THR A 545 0.72 6.07 16.57
CA THR A 545 -0.18 7.19 16.84
C THR A 545 -0.21 7.45 18.35
N TYR A 546 -0.10 8.69 18.77
CA TYR A 546 -0.17 9.07 20.18
C TYR A 546 -0.81 10.44 20.34
N SER A 547 -1.77 10.55 21.25
CA SER A 547 -2.40 11.81 21.65
C SER A 547 -2.08 12.12 23.10
N SER A 548 -1.52 13.30 23.35
CA SER A 548 -1.31 13.83 24.69
C SER A 548 -2.60 14.37 25.33
N PHE A 549 -3.77 14.20 24.69
CA PHE A 549 -5.04 14.72 25.19
C PHE A 549 -5.37 14.19 26.60
N ALA A 550 -5.14 12.90 26.86
CA ALA A 550 -5.43 12.30 28.17
C ALA A 550 -4.58 12.90 29.30
N SER A 551 -3.26 13.07 29.08
CA SER A 551 -2.37 13.67 30.08
C SER A 551 -2.71 15.15 30.31
N HIS A 552 -2.94 15.93 29.25
CA HIS A 552 -3.35 17.32 29.38
C HIS A 552 -4.69 17.47 30.11
N LEU A 553 -5.64 16.56 29.87
CA LEU A 553 -6.92 16.55 30.56
C LEU A 553 -6.75 16.26 32.05
N ALA A 554 -5.94 15.26 32.41
CA ALA A 554 -5.65 14.90 33.79
C ALA A 554 -4.97 16.06 34.56
N HIS A 555 -3.96 16.70 33.95
CA HIS A 555 -3.26 17.86 34.51
C HIS A 555 -4.20 19.05 34.72
N ARG A 556 -4.92 19.43 33.65
CA ARG A 556 -5.79 20.62 33.66
C ARG A 556 -6.91 20.51 34.68
N LEU A 557 -7.52 19.34 34.80
CA LEU A 557 -8.64 19.12 35.72
C LEU A 557 -8.19 18.63 37.10
N LYS A 558 -6.90 18.34 37.29
CA LYS A 558 -6.33 17.82 38.55
C LYS A 558 -7.09 16.58 39.02
N VAL A 559 -7.28 15.65 38.10
CA VAL A 559 -7.98 14.38 38.33
C VAL A 559 -6.99 13.22 38.25
N PRO A 560 -7.24 12.11 38.99
CA PRO A 560 -6.42 10.91 38.86
C PRO A 560 -6.43 10.38 37.43
N SER A 561 -5.32 9.74 37.03
CA SER A 561 -5.24 9.01 35.78
C SER A 561 -4.73 7.59 35.99
N VAL A 562 -5.25 6.67 35.18
CA VAL A 562 -5.08 5.22 35.34
C VAL A 562 -4.72 4.61 33.99
N PHE A 563 -3.72 3.74 33.98
CA PHE A 563 -3.45 2.84 32.86
C PHE A 563 -4.40 1.64 32.93
N TYR A 564 -5.00 1.32 31.79
CA TYR A 564 -5.95 0.24 31.65
C TYR A 564 -5.61 -0.63 30.45
N ALA A 565 -5.48 -1.93 30.67
CA ALA A 565 -5.37 -2.91 29.60
C ALA A 565 -6.19 -4.17 29.92
N PRO A 566 -7.16 -4.55 29.09
CA PRO A 566 -7.85 -5.83 29.24
C PRO A 566 -6.92 -6.96 28.81
N ARG A 567 -7.00 -8.11 29.49
CA ARG A 567 -6.19 -9.29 29.20
C ARG A 567 -6.94 -10.58 29.49
N TRP A 568 -6.64 -11.61 28.72
CA TRP A 568 -6.97 -12.99 29.03
C TRP A 568 -6.11 -13.48 30.20
N GLU A 569 -6.79 -14.07 31.17
CA GLU A 569 -6.21 -14.74 32.33
C GLU A 569 -7.08 -15.96 32.66
N ASN A 570 -6.50 -17.16 32.56
CA ASN A 570 -7.19 -18.43 32.83
C ASN A 570 -8.52 -18.60 32.06
N GLY A 571 -8.53 -18.20 30.77
CA GLY A 571 -9.70 -18.31 29.90
C GLY A 571 -10.80 -17.27 30.15
N ARG A 572 -10.58 -16.33 31.06
CA ARG A 572 -11.49 -15.20 31.32
C ARG A 572 -10.79 -13.86 31.10
N VAL A 573 -11.56 -12.81 30.86
CA VAL A 573 -11.08 -11.45 30.70
C VAL A 573 -10.91 -10.81 32.07
N ALA A 574 -9.67 -10.45 32.39
CA ALA A 574 -9.27 -9.65 33.54
C ALA A 574 -8.73 -8.29 33.07
N PHE A 575 -8.38 -7.42 34.03
CA PHE A 575 -7.91 -6.06 33.75
C PHE A 575 -6.61 -5.78 34.49
N THR A 576 -5.67 -5.14 33.79
CA THR A 576 -4.55 -4.45 34.41
C THR A 576 -4.99 -3.02 34.69
N LEU A 577 -4.99 -2.65 35.98
CA LEU A 577 -5.33 -1.31 36.47
C LEU A 577 -4.16 -0.77 37.29
N GLU A 578 -3.55 0.31 36.81
CA GLU A 578 -2.41 0.92 37.50
C GLU A 578 -2.49 2.44 37.49
N MET A 579 -2.15 3.07 38.61
CA MET A 579 -2.09 4.53 38.67
C MET A 579 -0.99 5.06 37.75
N LEU A 580 -1.34 6.04 36.93
CA LEU A 580 -0.37 6.85 36.20
C LEU A 580 0.09 8.03 37.07
N PRO A 581 1.24 8.65 36.75
CA PRO A 581 1.81 9.67 37.61
C PRO A 581 0.84 10.84 37.85
N ALA A 582 0.72 11.27 39.11
CA ALA A 582 0.00 12.48 39.48
C ALA A 582 0.85 13.71 39.14
N ALA A 583 0.20 14.83 38.80
CA ALA A 583 0.90 16.09 38.56
C ALA A 583 1.56 16.60 39.84
N GLU A 584 2.82 16.99 39.75
CA GLU A 584 3.56 17.56 40.88
C GLU A 584 3.13 19.02 41.12
N PRO A 585 3.21 19.53 42.37
CA PRO A 585 2.87 20.92 42.65
C PRO A 585 3.73 21.89 41.81
N GLY A 586 3.07 22.66 40.94
CA GLY A 586 3.74 23.63 40.07
C GLY A 586 4.35 23.04 38.80
N GLU A 587 4.14 21.75 38.51
CA GLU A 587 4.61 21.11 37.28
C GLU A 587 3.91 21.70 36.05
N ASP A 588 4.71 22.05 35.05
CA ASP A 588 4.21 22.49 33.76
C ASP A 588 3.48 21.36 33.01
N ALA A 589 2.47 21.72 32.21
CA ALA A 589 1.62 20.74 31.52
C ALA A 589 2.42 19.85 30.55
N GLU A 590 3.42 20.40 29.86
CA GLU A 590 4.23 19.66 28.90
C GLU A 590 5.22 18.73 29.60
N ALA A 591 5.85 19.20 30.68
CA ALA A 591 6.70 18.37 31.54
C ALA A 591 5.91 17.18 32.12
N TYR A 592 4.69 17.44 32.61
CA TYR A 592 3.78 16.40 33.06
C TYR A 592 3.43 15.43 31.94
N ALA A 593 3.07 15.93 30.75
CA ALA A 593 2.68 15.10 29.62
C ALA A 593 3.81 14.13 29.18
N GLN A 594 5.07 14.57 29.22
CA GLN A 594 6.23 13.74 28.91
C GLN A 594 6.48 12.67 29.97
N ARG A 595 6.42 13.02 31.26
CA ARG A 595 6.57 12.06 32.36
C ARG A 595 5.45 11.02 32.35
N TRP A 596 4.23 11.47 32.11
CA TRP A 596 3.04 10.63 31.95
C TRP A 596 3.19 9.68 30.75
N GLN A 597 3.66 10.18 29.59
CA GLN A 597 3.87 9.37 28.39
C GLN A 597 4.86 8.23 28.63
N ARG A 598 5.98 8.51 29.30
CA ARG A 598 6.98 7.49 29.64
C ARG A 598 6.37 6.39 30.51
N ALA A 599 5.65 6.77 31.56
CA ALA A 599 4.98 5.84 32.46
C ALA A 599 3.88 5.02 31.78
N TYR A 600 3.15 5.62 30.83
CA TYR A 600 2.16 4.94 30.00
C TYR A 600 2.82 3.91 29.07
N PHE A 601 3.90 4.28 28.38
CA PHE A 601 4.61 3.40 27.46
C PHE A 601 5.36 2.28 28.15
N GLU A 602 5.87 2.50 29.36
CA GLU A 602 6.44 1.44 30.19
C GLU A 602 5.40 0.34 30.46
N ARG A 603 4.21 0.72 30.94
CA ARG A 603 3.11 -0.22 31.19
C ARG A 603 2.57 -0.89 29.93
N LEU A 604 2.44 -0.12 28.85
CA LEU A 604 2.07 -0.68 27.55
C LEU A 604 3.10 -1.70 27.06
N ARG A 605 4.40 -1.40 27.22
CA ARG A 605 5.47 -2.30 26.85
C ARG A 605 5.42 -3.59 27.65
N GLU A 606 5.11 -3.51 28.94
CA GLU A 606 4.92 -4.68 29.79
C GLU A 606 3.75 -5.56 29.32
N HIS A 607 2.60 -4.94 29.01
CA HIS A 607 1.43 -5.63 28.46
C HIS A 607 1.76 -6.34 27.15
N LEU A 608 2.43 -5.64 26.23
CA LEU A 608 2.83 -6.19 24.92
C LEU A 608 3.90 -7.30 25.02
N ALA A 609 4.63 -7.36 26.14
CA ALA A 609 5.63 -8.41 26.40
C ALA A 609 5.00 -9.73 26.89
N GLY A 610 3.73 -9.68 27.30
CA GLY A 610 2.98 -10.77 27.90
C GLY A 610 2.44 -11.78 26.88
N PRO A 611 1.38 -12.53 27.25
CA PRO A 611 0.79 -13.56 26.40
C PRO A 611 0.26 -13.01 25.05
N PRO A 612 0.49 -13.72 23.94
CA PRO A 612 0.15 -13.26 22.59
C PRO A 612 -1.33 -12.96 22.34
N GLU A 613 -2.23 -13.67 23.00
CA GLU A 613 -3.68 -13.48 22.93
C GLU A 613 -4.12 -12.09 23.41
N ASN A 614 -3.25 -11.37 24.14
CA ASN A 614 -3.52 -10.03 24.68
C ASN A 614 -3.11 -8.89 23.75
N LEU A 615 -2.65 -9.17 22.53
CA LEU A 615 -2.02 -8.16 21.69
C LEU A 615 -3.00 -7.45 20.73
N ARG A 616 -4.16 -8.04 20.42
CA ARG A 616 -5.19 -7.53 19.47
C ARG A 616 -4.73 -7.37 18.01
N MET A 617 -3.48 -6.98 17.75
CA MET A 617 -2.82 -6.93 16.43
C MET A 617 -3.53 -6.07 15.36
N SER A 618 -4.40 -5.15 15.78
CA SER A 618 -5.24 -4.34 14.89
C SER A 618 -5.59 -3.00 15.52
N GLY A 619 -5.79 -1.98 14.68
CA GLY A 619 -6.10 -0.61 15.13
C GLY A 619 -4.94 0.09 15.85
N GLY A 620 -5.16 1.34 16.24
CA GLY A 620 -4.26 2.08 17.13
C GLY A 620 -2.76 2.01 16.83
N ILE A 621 -1.97 1.60 17.84
CA ILE A 621 -0.52 1.42 17.76
C ILE A 621 -0.07 0.51 16.60
N TRP A 622 -0.91 -0.44 16.18
CA TRP A 622 -0.61 -1.41 15.12
C TRP A 622 -0.73 -0.83 13.70
N ARG A 623 -1.39 0.33 13.54
CA ARG A 623 -1.75 0.90 12.23
C ARG A 623 -0.53 1.21 11.37
N HIS A 624 0.58 1.59 12.00
CA HIS A 624 1.76 2.13 11.32
C HIS A 624 2.99 1.24 11.45
N VAL A 625 2.85 0.05 12.05
CA VAL A 625 3.93 -0.93 12.19
C VAL A 625 4.41 -1.36 10.80
N LYS A 626 5.72 -1.27 10.60
CA LYS A 626 6.41 -1.59 9.35
C LYS A 626 7.51 -2.61 9.63
N SER A 627 7.84 -3.41 8.61
CA SER A 627 9.05 -4.20 8.61
C SER A 627 10.29 -3.31 8.65
N ALA A 628 11.36 -3.80 9.28
CA ALA A 628 12.64 -3.09 9.35
C ALA A 628 13.16 -2.72 7.96
N ASP A 629 13.78 -1.55 7.87
CA ASP A 629 14.41 -1.07 6.64
C ASP A 629 15.65 -1.92 6.32
N ARG A 630 15.76 -2.40 5.08
CA ARG A 630 16.84 -3.30 4.64
C ARG A 630 18.05 -2.56 4.05
N SER A 631 18.10 -1.24 4.16
CA SER A 631 19.22 -0.44 3.63
C SER A 631 20.54 -0.72 4.35
N ALA A 632 20.51 -1.20 5.60
CA ALA A 632 21.72 -1.55 6.37
C ALA A 632 22.29 -2.94 6.04
N GLN A 633 21.54 -3.79 5.32
CA GLN A 633 21.98 -5.14 4.92
C GLN A 633 22.80 -5.11 3.61
N GLN A 634 23.53 -4.01 3.37
CA GLN A 634 24.15 -3.67 2.09
C GLN A 634 25.65 -3.91 2.14
#